data_AF-A0A2D4JG83-F1
#
_entry.id   AF-A0A2D4JG83-F1
#
_cell.length_a   1.000
_cell.length_b   1.000
_cell.length_c   1.000
_cell.angle_alpha   90.00
_cell.angle_beta   90.00
_cell.angle_gamma   90.00
#
_symmetry.space_group_name_H-M   'P 1'
#
loop_
_entity.id
_entity.type
_entity.pdbx_description
1 polymer ?
#
loop_
_entity_poly.entity_id
_entity_poly.type
_entity_poly.pdbx_seq_one_letter_code
_entity_poly.pdbx_strand_id
1 'polypeptide(L)'
;VETLLEVTGLSHVLLGHALKPLIKENGILSQRQSILRLNEEVLGLVSGQHLCLLPKSMYLNVEEKVGHALEEKRNFICCLLNQILNEEQEIHIDSLVFKVIDACHKQRHGSPSGFLGNICSSVDVLSCILYLLNQGFVQRQENFPQLLQ
;
A
#
# COMPACT_ATOMS: atom_id res chain seq x y z
N VAL A 1 -26.83 -6.56 13.43
CA VAL A 1 -25.82 -5.88 12.58
C VAL A 1 -26.38 -5.59 11.19
N GLU A 2 -27.13 -6.51 10.59
CA GLU A 2 -27.80 -6.33 9.29
C GLU A 2 -28.68 -5.07 9.22
N THR A 3 -29.49 -4.81 10.24
CA THR A 3 -30.30 -3.59 10.33
C THR A 3 -29.46 -2.30 10.32
N LEU A 4 -28.24 -2.33 10.87
CA LEU A 4 -27.35 -1.17 10.82
C LEU A 4 -26.79 -0.96 9.40
N LEU A 5 -26.52 -2.03 8.66
CA LEU A 5 -26.09 -1.92 7.25
C LEU A 5 -27.20 -1.29 6.40
N GLU A 6 -28.44 -1.73 6.59
CA GLU A 6 -29.59 -1.19 5.86
C GLU A 6 -29.85 0.29 6.18
N VAL A 7 -29.82 0.67 7.46
CA VAL A 7 -30.15 2.04 7.89
C VAL A 7 -29.02 3.03 7.62
N THR A 8 -27.76 2.60 7.77
CA THR A 8 -26.61 3.51 7.59
C THR A 8 -26.15 3.59 6.13
N GLY A 9 -26.53 2.62 5.28
CA GLY A 9 -26.04 2.51 3.90
C GLY A 9 -24.53 2.26 3.80
N LEU A 10 -23.85 1.97 4.91
CA LEU A 10 -22.41 1.71 4.92
C LEU A 10 -22.10 0.32 4.37
N SER A 11 -20.92 0.17 3.76
CA SER A 11 -20.43 -1.15 3.39
C SER A 11 -20.14 -2.00 4.63
N HIS A 12 -20.21 -3.32 4.49
CA HIS A 12 -19.92 -4.26 5.58
C HIS A 12 -18.53 -4.03 6.20
N VAL A 13 -17.55 -3.67 5.37
CA VAL A 13 -16.18 -3.38 5.81
C VAL A 13 -16.12 -2.10 6.63
N LEU A 14 -16.74 -1.00 6.15
CA LEU A 14 -16.75 0.28 6.84
C LEU A 14 -17.47 0.18 8.18
N LEU A 15 -18.61 -0.51 8.21
CA LEU A 15 -19.37 -0.73 9.45
C LEU A 15 -18.56 -1.56 10.45
N GLY A 16 -17.88 -2.61 9.99
CA GLY A 16 -16.99 -3.41 10.84
C GLY A 16 -15.88 -2.57 11.49
N HIS A 17 -15.24 -1.70 10.71
CA HIS A 17 -14.20 -0.79 11.23
C HIS A 17 -14.74 0.25 12.21
N ALA A 18 -15.91 0.82 11.94
CA ALA A 18 -16.55 1.80 12.82
C ALA A 18 -16.97 1.19 14.16
N LEU A 19 -17.47 -0.05 14.14
CA LEU A 19 -17.92 -0.73 15.34
C LEU A 19 -16.77 -1.25 16.20
N LYS A 20 -15.69 -1.77 15.60
CA LYS A 20 -14.54 -2.38 16.31
C LYS A 20 -14.03 -1.59 17.53
N PRO A 21 -13.77 -0.27 17.48
CA PRO A 21 -13.32 0.49 18.65
C PRO A 21 -14.41 0.70 19.72
N LEU A 22 -15.68 0.60 19.34
CA LEU A 22 -16.83 0.78 20.22
C LEU A 22 -17.19 -0.50 20.99
N ILE A 23 -16.91 -1.68 20.42
CA ILE A 23 -17.20 -2.99 21.03
C ILE A 23 -16.01 -3.69 21.69
N LYS A 24 -14.85 -3.02 21.77
CA LYS A 24 -13.67 -3.54 22.46
C LYS A 24 -13.96 -3.81 23.95
N GLU A 25 -13.07 -4.51 24.63
CA GLU A 25 -13.11 -4.64 26.09
C GLU A 25 -13.16 -3.23 26.73
N ASN A 26 -14.16 -2.99 27.59
CA ASN A 26 -14.51 -1.67 28.15
C ASN A 26 -14.96 -0.60 27.11
N GLY A 27 -15.47 -1.03 25.96
CA GLY A 27 -16.12 -0.18 24.98
C GLY A 27 -17.52 0.26 25.41
N ILE A 28 -18.02 1.35 24.79
CA ILE A 28 -19.35 1.91 25.06
C ILE A 28 -20.49 1.05 24.50
N LEU A 29 -20.18 0.12 23.60
CA LEU A 29 -21.12 -0.84 23.04
C LEU A 29 -20.73 -2.25 23.46
N SER A 30 -21.73 -3.08 23.73
CA SER A 30 -21.59 -4.51 23.94
C SER A 30 -22.29 -5.25 22.79
N GLN A 31 -21.63 -6.26 22.24
CA GLN A 31 -22.22 -7.15 21.24
C GLN A 31 -22.46 -8.51 21.89
N ARG A 32 -23.73 -8.91 21.95
CA ARG A 32 -24.11 -10.28 22.31
C ARG A 32 -24.81 -10.89 21.10
N GLN A 33 -24.19 -11.93 20.54
CA GLN A 33 -24.63 -12.55 19.29
C GLN A 33 -24.75 -11.50 18.16
N SER A 34 -25.94 -11.31 17.60
CA SER A 34 -26.22 -10.37 16.50
C SER A 34 -26.78 -9.03 16.94
N ILE A 35 -26.91 -8.81 18.26
CA ILE A 35 -27.54 -7.63 18.86
C ILE A 35 -26.47 -6.72 19.47
N LEU A 36 -26.50 -5.46 19.07
CA LEU A 36 -25.65 -4.39 19.62
C LEU A 36 -26.43 -3.64 20.69
N ARG A 37 -25.84 -3.45 21.88
CA ARG A 37 -26.45 -2.74 23.02
C ARG A 37 -25.45 -1.77 23.63
N LEU A 38 -25.96 -0.75 24.32
CA LEU A 38 -25.11 0.11 25.14
C LEU A 38 -24.54 -0.68 26.32
N ASN A 39 -23.30 -0.38 26.68
CA ASN A 39 -22.64 -0.96 27.83
C ASN A 39 -22.89 -0.09 29.08
N GLU A 40 -23.98 -0.37 29.78
CA GLU A 40 -24.43 0.42 30.94
C GLU A 40 -23.39 0.46 32.07
N GLU A 41 -22.58 -0.59 32.24
CA GLU A 41 -21.53 -0.65 33.25
C GLU A 41 -20.44 0.40 32.97
N VAL A 42 -20.00 0.50 31.71
CA VAL A 42 -19.00 1.49 31.28
C VAL A 42 -19.61 2.89 31.28
N LEU A 43 -20.86 3.04 30.84
CA LEU A 43 -21.55 4.34 30.83
C LEU A 43 -21.77 4.90 32.23
N GLY A 44 -22.04 4.04 33.22
CA GLY A 44 -22.11 4.44 34.63
C GLY A 44 -20.78 4.96 35.17
N LEU A 45 -19.65 4.37 34.76
CA LEU A 45 -18.31 4.76 35.20
C LEU A 45 -17.84 6.09 34.60
N VAL A 46 -18.28 6.41 33.38
CA VAL A 46 -17.90 7.62 32.64
C VAL A 46 -18.99 8.70 32.68
N SER A 47 -19.99 8.53 33.55
CA SER A 47 -21.12 9.45 33.68
C SER A 47 -20.64 10.89 33.95
N GLY A 48 -21.12 11.84 33.14
CA GLY A 48 -20.74 13.25 33.22
C GLY A 48 -19.40 13.61 32.55
N GLN A 49 -18.74 12.67 31.87
CA GLN A 49 -17.49 12.92 31.14
C GLN A 49 -17.73 12.97 29.62
N HIS A 50 -16.94 13.79 28.91
CA HIS A 50 -16.93 13.77 27.45
C HIS A 50 -15.97 12.70 26.93
N LEU A 51 -16.45 11.81 26.06
CA LEU A 51 -15.65 10.77 25.44
C LEU A 51 -15.32 11.14 23.99
N CYS A 52 -14.04 11.04 23.62
CA CYS A 52 -13.62 11.12 22.23
C CYS A 52 -13.68 9.72 21.60
N LEU A 53 -14.69 9.49 20.77
CA LEU A 53 -14.93 8.20 20.09
C LEU A 53 -14.31 8.15 18.69
N LEU A 54 -13.59 9.19 18.28
CA LEU A 54 -12.95 9.25 16.98
C LEU A 54 -11.96 8.08 16.85
N PRO A 55 -12.14 7.18 15.86
CA PRO A 55 -11.20 6.10 15.66
C PRO A 55 -9.83 6.70 15.33
N LYS A 56 -8.76 6.14 15.93
CA LYS A 56 -7.40 6.31 15.38
C LYS A 56 -7.49 5.80 13.94
N SER A 57 -7.15 6.61 12.94
CA SER A 57 -7.47 6.35 11.53
C SER A 57 -6.93 4.99 11.06
N MET A 58 -7.77 3.95 11.06
CA MET A 58 -7.37 2.59 10.67
C MET A 58 -7.39 2.37 9.15
N TYR A 59 -7.94 3.30 8.36
CA TYR A 59 -7.77 3.31 6.90
C TYR A 59 -6.33 3.64 6.49
N LEU A 60 -5.59 4.37 7.33
CA LEU A 60 -4.19 4.71 7.07
C LEU A 60 -3.25 3.51 7.26
N ASN A 61 -3.39 2.69 8.30
CA ASN A 61 -2.34 1.71 8.64
C ASN A 61 -2.22 0.49 7.71
N VAL A 62 -3.29 0.09 7.01
CA VAL A 62 -3.19 -1.00 6.01
C VAL A 62 -2.65 -0.45 4.69
N GLU A 63 -3.07 0.75 4.30
CA GLU A 63 -2.50 1.48 3.17
C GLU A 63 -1.04 1.87 3.42
N GLU A 64 -0.63 2.15 4.65
CA GLU A 64 0.75 2.53 4.99
C GLU A 64 1.70 1.33 4.82
N LYS A 65 1.31 0.13 5.24
CA LYS A 65 2.13 -1.08 5.04
C LYS A 65 2.19 -1.54 3.59
N VAL A 66 1.04 -1.50 2.90
CA VAL A 66 0.98 -1.83 1.46
C VAL A 66 1.70 -0.76 0.65
N GLY A 67 1.50 0.50 0.99
CA GLY A 67 2.18 1.66 0.39
C GLY A 67 3.68 1.62 0.60
N HIS A 68 4.15 1.31 1.81
CA HIS A 68 5.56 1.10 2.10
C HIS A 68 6.15 -0.04 1.27
N ALA A 69 5.46 -1.18 1.16
CA ALA A 69 5.93 -2.30 0.35
C ALA A 69 5.99 -1.95 -1.15
N LEU A 70 5.01 -1.19 -1.66
CA LEU A 70 5.01 -0.71 -3.05
C LEU A 70 6.08 0.36 -3.29
N GLU A 71 6.34 1.22 -2.32
CA GLU A 71 7.41 2.22 -2.37
C GLU A 71 8.79 1.58 -2.31
N GLU A 72 9.01 0.60 -1.42
CA GLU A 72 10.23 -0.22 -1.39
C GLU A 72 10.45 -0.91 -2.74
N LYS A 73 9.40 -1.51 -3.33
CA LYS A 73 9.46 -2.11 -4.67
C LYS A 73 9.86 -1.08 -5.73
N ARG A 74 9.23 0.09 -5.76
CA ARG A 74 9.55 1.16 -6.72
C ARG A 74 11.00 1.62 -6.57
N ASN A 75 11.43 1.86 -5.33
CA ASN A 75 12.77 2.35 -5.02
C ASN A 75 13.82 1.31 -5.45
N PHE A 76 13.57 0.03 -5.21
CA PHE A 76 14.41 -1.07 -5.67
C PHE A 76 14.56 -1.08 -7.20
N ILE A 77 13.45 -0.98 -7.94
CA ILE A 77 13.47 -0.94 -9.41
C ILE A 77 14.24 0.29 -9.92
N CYS A 78 14.01 1.47 -9.33
CA CYS A 78 14.70 2.70 -9.71
C CYS A 78 16.22 2.61 -9.47
N CYS A 79 16.64 1.98 -8.36
CA CYS A 79 18.07 1.72 -8.11
C CYS A 79 18.69 0.85 -9.19
N LEU A 80 18.04 -0.25 -9.58
CA LEU A 80 18.52 -1.12 -10.66
C LEU A 80 18.54 -0.41 -12.02
N LEU A 81 17.51 0.38 -12.32
CA LEU A 81 17.46 1.20 -13.54
C LEU A 81 18.67 2.14 -13.61
N ASN A 82 18.93 2.89 -12.54
CA ASN A 82 20.07 3.79 -12.48
C ASN A 82 21.41 3.05 -12.57
N GLN A 83 21.54 1.87 -11.97
CA GLN A 83 22.76 1.06 -12.09
C GLN A 83 23.03 0.67 -13.54
N ILE A 84 22.02 0.12 -14.23
CA ILE A 84 22.16 -0.33 -15.62
C ILE A 84 22.39 0.86 -16.56
N LEU A 85 21.68 1.96 -16.39
CA LEU A 85 21.85 3.18 -17.20
C LEU A 85 23.21 3.86 -16.99
N ASN A 86 23.78 3.78 -15.78
CA ASN A 86 25.13 4.28 -15.55
C ASN A 86 26.21 3.41 -16.21
N GLU A 87 25.95 2.11 -16.38
CA GLU A 87 26.85 1.18 -17.07
C GLU A 87 26.71 1.27 -18.60
N GLU A 88 25.48 1.48 -19.10
CA GLU A 88 25.15 1.60 -20.51
C GLU A 88 24.66 3.03 -20.83
N GLN A 89 25.55 3.86 -21.37
CA GLN A 89 25.26 5.25 -21.74
C GLN A 89 24.04 5.41 -22.66
N GLU A 90 23.75 4.39 -23.48
CA GLU A 90 22.58 4.36 -24.36
C GLU A 90 22.01 2.95 -24.37
N ILE A 91 20.71 2.82 -24.08
CA ILE A 91 20.05 1.51 -24.03
C ILE A 91 18.62 1.56 -24.57
N HIS A 92 18.24 0.53 -25.33
CA HIS A 92 16.87 0.36 -25.80
C HIS A 92 15.92 0.03 -24.64
N ILE A 93 14.71 0.59 -24.64
CA ILE A 93 13.69 0.36 -23.60
C ILE A 93 13.47 -1.13 -23.35
N ASP A 94 13.25 -1.93 -24.40
CA ASP A 94 13.03 -3.39 -24.25
C ASP A 94 14.24 -4.11 -23.64
N SER A 95 15.46 -3.73 -24.04
CA SER A 95 16.70 -4.30 -23.48
C SER A 95 16.86 -3.94 -22.00
N LEU A 96 16.56 -2.69 -21.63
CA LEU A 96 16.56 -2.22 -20.26
C LEU A 96 15.53 -2.98 -19.42
N VAL A 97 14.30 -3.11 -19.92
CA VAL A 97 13.23 -3.87 -19.24
C VAL A 97 13.67 -5.32 -19.01
N PHE A 98 14.24 -5.97 -20.03
CA PHE A 98 14.75 -7.33 -19.89
C PHE A 98 15.85 -7.45 -18.84
N LYS A 99 16.86 -6.57 -18.88
CA LYS A 99 17.97 -6.57 -17.92
C LYS A 99 17.52 -6.30 -16.49
N VAL A 100 16.58 -5.37 -16.28
CA VAL A 100 16.02 -5.08 -14.94
C VAL A 100 15.27 -6.30 -14.40
N ILE A 101 14.43 -6.95 -15.21
CA ILE A 101 13.71 -8.15 -14.79
C ILE A 101 14.68 -9.28 -14.43
N ASP A 102 15.72 -9.49 -15.24
CA ASP A 102 16.77 -10.48 -14.97
C ASP A 102 17.56 -10.17 -13.68
N ALA A 103 17.97 -8.92 -13.47
CA ALA A 103 18.66 -8.48 -12.26
C ALA A 103 17.80 -8.63 -11.00
N CYS A 104 16.51 -8.30 -11.10
CA CYS A 104 15.50 -8.53 -10.07
C CYS A 104 15.40 -10.01 -9.68
N HIS A 105 15.42 -10.92 -10.65
CA HIS A 105 15.41 -12.36 -10.38
C HIS A 105 16.70 -12.84 -9.72
N LYS A 106 17.86 -12.33 -10.14
CA LYS A 106 19.16 -12.73 -9.58
C LYS A 106 19.32 -12.31 -8.11
N GLN A 107 18.91 -11.10 -7.73
CA GLN A 107 19.01 -10.64 -6.34
C GLN A 107 18.05 -11.34 -5.36
N ARG A 108 17.01 -12.00 -5.87
CA ARG A 108 16.09 -12.84 -5.07
C ARG A 108 16.80 -13.97 -4.36
N HIS A 109 17.81 -14.57 -5.00
CA HIS A 109 18.48 -15.76 -4.48
C HIS A 109 19.40 -15.48 -3.28
N GLY A 110 19.70 -14.21 -2.98
CA GLY A 110 20.55 -13.79 -1.87
C GLY A 110 19.83 -13.23 -0.64
N SER A 111 18.51 -13.03 -0.69
CA SER A 111 17.77 -12.29 0.35
C SER A 111 16.83 -13.22 1.14
N PRO A 112 16.92 -13.29 2.48
CA PRO A 112 16.11 -14.19 3.30
C PRO A 112 14.66 -13.71 3.55
N SER A 113 14.32 -12.48 3.13
CA SER A 113 12.96 -11.97 3.27
C SER A 113 12.11 -12.43 2.08
N GLY A 114 11.11 -13.28 2.34
CA GLY A 114 10.08 -13.71 1.38
C GLY A 114 9.15 -12.58 0.92
N PHE A 115 9.64 -11.36 0.80
CA PHE A 115 8.87 -10.12 0.65
C PHE A 115 8.48 -9.83 -0.81
N LEU A 116 9.13 -10.47 -1.78
CA LEU A 116 8.87 -10.25 -3.21
C LEU A 116 8.17 -11.46 -3.87
N GLY A 117 6.93 -11.71 -3.47
CA GLY A 117 6.01 -12.50 -4.28
C GLY A 117 5.58 -11.67 -5.50
N ASN A 118 6.02 -12.08 -6.71
CA ASN A 118 5.86 -11.39 -8.00
C ASN A 118 6.70 -10.09 -8.13
N ILE A 119 8.00 -10.29 -8.39
CA ILE A 119 9.08 -9.31 -8.16
C ILE A 119 8.93 -8.04 -8.98
N CYS A 120 8.83 -8.13 -10.31
CA CYS A 120 8.69 -6.99 -11.21
C CYS A 120 8.03 -7.48 -12.50
N SER A 121 6.83 -6.98 -12.81
CA SER A 121 6.26 -7.13 -14.14
C SER A 121 6.91 -6.11 -15.09
N SER A 122 6.81 -6.34 -16.40
CA SER A 122 7.19 -5.32 -17.39
C SER A 122 6.45 -4.00 -17.16
N VAL A 123 5.20 -4.05 -16.68
CA VAL A 123 4.40 -2.87 -16.33
C VAL A 123 5.02 -2.07 -15.19
N ASP A 124 5.53 -2.75 -14.15
CA ASP A 124 6.20 -2.07 -13.02
C ASP A 124 7.47 -1.35 -13.48
N VAL A 125 8.27 -2.02 -14.32
CA VAL A 125 9.52 -1.44 -14.85
C VAL A 125 9.24 -0.26 -15.76
N LEU A 126 8.30 -0.40 -16.71
CA LEU A 126 7.89 0.69 -17.59
C LEU A 126 7.31 1.88 -16.83
N SER A 127 6.57 1.63 -15.75
CA SER A 127 6.05 2.69 -14.89
C SER A 127 7.19 3.46 -14.19
N CYS A 128 8.24 2.75 -13.75
CA CYS A 128 9.43 3.37 -13.16
C CYS A 128 10.25 4.14 -14.22
N ILE A 129 10.40 3.61 -15.43
CA ILE A 129 11.06 4.32 -16.55
C ILE A 129 10.31 5.63 -16.86
N LEU A 130 8.98 5.58 -16.95
CA LEU A 130 8.15 6.77 -17.16
C LEU A 130 8.31 7.77 -16.02
N TYR A 131 8.37 7.30 -14.77
CA TYR A 131 8.64 8.15 -13.62
C TYR A 131 10.00 8.86 -13.75
N LEU A 132 11.07 8.15 -14.09
CA LEU A 132 12.40 8.75 -14.26
C LEU A 132 12.45 9.76 -15.42
N LEU A 133 11.79 9.46 -16.54
CA LEU A 133 11.62 10.39 -17.66
C LEU A 133 10.93 11.69 -17.23
N ASN A 134 9.85 11.58 -16.45
CA ASN A 134 9.10 12.76 -15.95
C ASN A 134 9.91 13.59 -14.96
N GLN A 135 10.82 12.97 -14.20
CA GLN A 135 11.72 13.67 -13.29
C GLN A 135 12.97 14.23 -13.99
N GLY A 136 13.20 13.90 -15.26
CA GLY A 136 14.36 14.33 -16.03
C GLY A 136 15.66 13.60 -15.69
N PHE A 137 15.59 12.47 -14.98
CA PHE A 137 16.76 11.62 -14.70
C PHE A 137 17.20 10.80 -15.91
N VAL A 138 16.29 10.58 -16.86
CA VAL A 138 16.51 9.85 -18.10
C VAL A 138 15.90 10.67 -19.23
N GLN A 139 16.48 10.61 -20.41
CA GLN A 139 15.99 11.26 -21.62
C GLN A 139 15.84 10.26 -22.76
N ARG A 140 14.86 10.53 -23.63
CA ARG A 140 14.73 9.82 -24.90
C ARG A 140 15.58 10.53 -25.93
N GLN A 141 16.23 9.78 -26.81
CA GLN A 141 16.89 10.39 -27.95
C GLN A 141 15.88 10.98 -28.94
N GLU A 142 16.21 12.15 -29.49
CA GLU A 142 15.34 12.87 -30.44
C GLU A 142 15.02 12.05 -31.69
N ASN A 143 16.01 11.35 -32.22
CA ASN A 143 15.87 10.56 -33.45
C ASN A 143 15.37 9.13 -33.18
N PHE A 144 15.55 8.63 -31.95
CA PHE A 144 15.26 7.25 -31.56
C PHE A 144 14.57 7.24 -30.19
N PRO A 145 13.25 7.46 -30.11
CA PRO A 145 12.54 7.55 -28.84
C PRO A 145 12.53 6.24 -28.03
N GLN A 146 12.97 5.15 -28.65
CA GLN A 146 13.13 3.84 -28.06
C GLN A 146 14.47 3.68 -27.31
N LEU A 147 15.42 4.59 -27.52
CA LEU A 147 16.69 4.64 -26.83
C LEU A 147 16.62 5.64 -25.67
N LEU A 148 17.15 5.23 -24.53
CA LEU A 148 17.25 6.02 -23.30
C LEU A 148 18.72 6.35 -23.03
N GLN A 149 18.96 7.57 -22.58
CA GLN A 149 20.25 8.09 -22.08
C GLN A 149 20.07 8.83 -20.75
#